data_AF-A0A0U5JMM6-F1
#
_entry.id   AF-A0A0U5JMM6-F1
#
_cell.length_a   1.000
_cell.length_b   1.000
_cell.length_c   1.000
_cell.angle_alpha   90.00
_cell.angle_beta   90.00
_cell.angle_gamma   90.00
#
_symmetry.space_group_name_H-M   'P 1'
#
loop_
_entity.id
_entity.type
_entity.pdbx_description
1 polymer ?
#
loop_
_entity_poly.entity_id
_entity_poly.type
_entity_poly.pdbx_seq_one_letter_code
_entity_poly.pdbx_strand_id
1 'polypeptide(L)'
;MLSTIPKQVSVKIKYVDETGDVIDEQIVSGLAGDLISHKPTVETDRLADEGYVIFNNELPQNARLMAEDSDQEKEYKVIISKQDLQTQQITVFYVDVPDNRLPIVKPSSGRIIDNRTQRLNVTEGQTYSNELWNFEDDGYELFKADKGALKGKYFAGSPEQQYYVYLTHQTTPLKKEHHVTRTIQITMPDKTQQVVTQEAIATRFGVHDEVLGSDIWQEWSKGVIPEYIPAPIAGYDAPTIPAEQIDENASDRNEKIVYTPQLAKILVKFIDQTGAELTSEELTGVTGKEFNYDPTPQIKSFEDEGYVLDENSFPADHHFAAGAQTYTITLKKLMAVTPHGNSETESSMEQIKSTDDDKTGNKKGIFAAFKGYFK
;
A
#
# COMPACT_ATOMS: atom_id res chain seq x y z
N MET A 1 -86.35 -73.22 -19.18
CA MET A 1 -85.02 -72.61 -19.05
C MET A 1 -84.71 -72.53 -17.56
N LEU A 2 -83.75 -73.31 -17.07
CA LEU A 2 -83.24 -73.15 -15.70
C LEU A 2 -82.13 -72.09 -15.77
N SER A 3 -82.41 -70.91 -15.21
CA SER A 3 -81.42 -69.83 -15.06
C SER A 3 -80.48 -70.22 -13.92
N THR A 4 -79.31 -70.75 -14.24
CA THR A 4 -78.23 -70.96 -13.26
C THR A 4 -77.68 -69.61 -12.82
N ILE A 5 -77.97 -69.20 -11.59
CA ILE A 5 -77.35 -68.03 -10.97
C ILE A 5 -75.91 -68.43 -10.63
N PRO A 6 -74.88 -67.71 -11.12
CA PRO A 6 -73.49 -68.02 -10.77
C PRO A 6 -73.26 -67.80 -9.26
N LYS A 7 -72.61 -68.78 -8.62
CA LYS A 7 -72.30 -68.77 -7.18
C LYS A 7 -71.18 -67.75 -6.91
N GLN A 8 -71.34 -66.94 -5.87
CA GLN A 8 -70.27 -66.08 -5.37
C GLN A 8 -69.27 -66.92 -4.58
N VAL A 9 -67.98 -66.72 -4.86
CA VAL A 9 -66.88 -67.49 -4.29
C VAL A 9 -65.69 -66.57 -4.01
N SER A 10 -64.91 -66.92 -2.99
CA SER A 10 -63.69 -66.23 -2.56
C SER A 10 -62.50 -67.17 -2.66
N VAL A 11 -61.32 -66.59 -2.84
CA VAL A 11 -60.03 -67.27 -2.74
C VAL A 11 -59.09 -66.41 -1.91
N LYS A 12 -58.25 -67.07 -1.12
CA LYS A 12 -57.23 -66.44 -0.29
C LYS A 12 -55.87 -66.54 -0.96
N ILE A 13 -55.18 -65.41 -1.11
CA ILE A 13 -53.81 -65.34 -1.63
C ILE A 13 -52.94 -64.89 -0.46
N LYS A 14 -52.04 -65.77 0.01
CA LYS A 14 -51.08 -65.43 1.06
C LYS A 14 -49.73 -65.09 0.47
N TYR A 15 -49.20 -63.93 0.83
CA TYR A 15 -47.83 -63.55 0.57
C TYR A 15 -46.99 -64.04 1.75
N VAL A 16 -46.13 -65.02 1.50
CA VAL A 16 -45.32 -65.67 2.53
C VAL A 16 -43.84 -65.43 2.28
N ASP A 17 -43.03 -65.37 3.33
CA ASP A 17 -41.59 -65.33 3.17
C ASP A 17 -41.00 -66.71 2.75
N GLU A 18 -39.69 -66.77 2.53
CA GLU A 18 -38.98 -68.00 2.16
C GLU A 18 -39.08 -69.13 3.20
N THR A 19 -39.41 -68.79 4.45
CA THR A 19 -39.60 -69.75 5.55
C THR A 19 -41.06 -70.21 5.70
N GLY A 20 -41.98 -69.54 5.01
CA GLY A 20 -43.41 -69.85 4.97
C GLY A 20 -44.26 -69.02 5.93
N ASP A 21 -43.69 -68.02 6.60
CA ASP A 21 -44.43 -67.11 7.47
C ASP A 21 -45.24 -66.11 6.64
N VAL A 22 -46.48 -65.84 7.06
CA VAL A 22 -47.40 -64.96 6.33
C VAL A 22 -47.01 -63.50 6.58
N ILE A 23 -46.59 -62.83 5.52
CA ILE A 23 -46.25 -61.39 5.52
C ILE A 23 -47.49 -60.57 5.22
N ASP A 24 -48.32 -61.02 4.28
CA ASP A 24 -49.60 -60.37 3.96
C ASP A 24 -50.62 -61.36 3.40
N GLU A 25 -51.90 -60.96 3.40
CA GLU A 25 -53.00 -61.78 2.90
C GLU A 25 -54.02 -60.94 2.13
N GLN A 26 -54.37 -61.40 0.93
CA GLN A 26 -55.40 -60.81 0.10
C GLN A 26 -56.55 -61.81 -0.12
N ILE A 27 -57.79 -61.34 0.06
CA ILE A 27 -59.00 -62.11 -0.29
C ILE A 27 -59.57 -61.57 -1.60
N VAL A 28 -59.66 -62.43 -2.60
CA VAL A 28 -60.26 -62.09 -3.91
C VAL A 28 -61.62 -62.78 -4.01
N SER A 29 -62.68 -62.00 -4.17
CA SER A 29 -64.06 -62.50 -4.28
C SER A 29 -64.68 -62.15 -5.63
N GLY A 30 -65.49 -63.05 -6.18
CA GLY A 30 -66.15 -62.88 -7.48
C GLY A 30 -67.14 -64.00 -7.79
N LEU A 31 -67.58 -64.08 -9.04
CA LEU A 31 -68.45 -65.15 -9.51
C LEU A 31 -67.64 -66.37 -9.94
N ALA A 32 -68.21 -67.57 -9.76
CA ALA A 32 -67.58 -68.79 -10.23
C ALA A 32 -67.34 -68.72 -11.76
N GLY A 33 -66.08 -68.95 -12.16
CA GLY A 33 -65.57 -68.81 -13.52
C GLY A 33 -64.77 -67.53 -13.76
N ASP A 34 -64.86 -66.53 -12.88
CA ASP A 34 -64.10 -65.29 -13.01
C ASP A 34 -62.60 -65.56 -12.92
N LEU A 35 -61.81 -64.80 -13.68
CA LEU A 35 -60.36 -64.89 -13.60
C LEU A 35 -59.92 -64.39 -12.22
N ILE A 36 -59.11 -65.17 -11.52
CA ILE A 36 -58.31 -64.65 -10.42
C ILE A 36 -57.27 -63.76 -11.09
N SER A 37 -57.58 -62.47 -11.14
CA SER A 37 -56.69 -61.49 -11.75
C SER A 37 -55.38 -61.47 -10.96
N HIS A 38 -54.39 -62.20 -11.47
CA HIS A 38 -52.98 -62.11 -11.06
C HIS A 38 -52.35 -60.75 -11.40
N LYS A 39 -53.15 -59.69 -11.60
CA LYS A 39 -52.68 -58.31 -11.47
C LYS A 39 -52.99 -57.88 -10.06
N PRO A 40 -52.16 -58.21 -9.06
CA PRO A 40 -52.30 -57.69 -7.72
C PRO A 40 -51.53 -56.37 -7.73
N THR A 41 -51.72 -55.49 -8.72
CA THR A 41 -50.84 -54.33 -8.87
C THR A 41 -50.83 -53.54 -7.58
N VAL A 42 -51.98 -53.36 -6.92
CA VAL A 42 -51.98 -52.64 -5.64
C VAL A 42 -51.14 -53.33 -4.55
N GLU A 43 -51.25 -54.65 -4.38
CA GLU A 43 -50.61 -55.34 -3.25
C GLU A 43 -49.17 -55.73 -3.52
N THR A 44 -48.86 -56.22 -4.73
CA THR A 44 -47.47 -56.48 -5.10
C THR A 44 -46.68 -55.22 -5.38
N ASP A 45 -47.30 -54.13 -5.84
CA ASP A 45 -46.60 -52.85 -5.95
C ASP A 45 -46.35 -52.26 -4.54
N ARG A 46 -47.30 -52.41 -3.59
CA ARG A 46 -47.08 -52.04 -2.18
C ARG A 46 -45.93 -52.85 -1.55
N LEU A 47 -45.96 -54.17 -1.71
CA LEU A 47 -44.91 -55.05 -1.18
C LEU A 47 -43.55 -54.78 -1.87
N ALA A 48 -43.55 -54.44 -3.16
CA ALA A 48 -42.34 -54.00 -3.85
C ALA A 48 -41.80 -52.66 -3.33
N ASP A 49 -42.67 -51.69 -3.00
CA ASP A 49 -42.30 -50.44 -2.33
C ASP A 49 -41.74 -50.69 -0.93
N GLU A 50 -42.16 -51.76 -0.26
CA GLU A 50 -41.63 -52.25 1.02
C GLU A 50 -40.35 -53.10 0.90
N GLY A 51 -39.83 -53.28 -0.33
CA GLY A 51 -38.57 -53.98 -0.61
C GLY A 51 -38.68 -55.49 -0.80
N TYR A 52 -39.89 -56.01 -1.03
CA TYR A 52 -40.12 -57.42 -1.30
C TYR A 52 -40.17 -57.72 -2.81
N VAL A 53 -39.57 -58.83 -3.23
CA VAL A 53 -39.64 -59.33 -4.61
C VAL A 53 -40.31 -60.70 -4.64
N ILE A 54 -41.07 -61.00 -5.70
CA ILE A 54 -41.68 -62.33 -5.87
C ILE A 54 -40.58 -63.34 -6.22
N PHE A 55 -40.35 -64.29 -5.32
CA PHE A 55 -39.38 -65.38 -5.48
C PHE A 55 -40.02 -66.58 -6.20
N ASN A 56 -41.25 -66.93 -5.82
CA ASN A 56 -42.03 -68.00 -6.45
C ASN A 56 -43.52 -67.71 -6.36
N ASN A 57 -44.30 -68.14 -7.34
CA ASN A 57 -45.75 -67.90 -7.38
C ASN A 57 -46.50 -69.20 -7.63
N GLU A 58 -47.22 -69.70 -6.63
CA GLU A 58 -48.02 -70.92 -6.75
C GLU A 58 -49.39 -70.66 -7.40
N LEU A 59 -49.76 -69.39 -7.67
CA LEU A 59 -50.97 -69.04 -8.39
C LEU A 59 -50.78 -69.33 -9.90
N PRO A 60 -51.55 -70.25 -10.50
CA PRO A 60 -51.42 -70.56 -11.92
C PRO A 60 -51.74 -69.38 -12.83
N GLN A 61 -51.03 -69.28 -13.96
CA GLN A 61 -51.35 -68.30 -14.99
C GLN A 61 -52.76 -68.59 -15.54
N ASN A 62 -53.66 -67.61 -15.41
CA ASN A 62 -55.10 -67.72 -15.74
C ASN A 62 -55.94 -68.56 -14.76
N ALA A 63 -55.54 -68.68 -13.49
CA ALA A 63 -56.38 -69.27 -12.46
C ALA A 63 -57.77 -68.61 -12.43
N ARG A 64 -58.82 -69.40 -12.21
CA ARG A 64 -60.21 -68.93 -12.14
C ARG A 64 -60.83 -69.32 -10.80
N LEU A 65 -61.76 -68.50 -10.33
CA LEU A 65 -62.58 -68.79 -9.18
C LEU A 65 -63.44 -70.01 -9.50
N MET A 66 -63.29 -71.09 -8.73
CA MET A 66 -64.04 -72.33 -8.93
C MET A 66 -65.10 -72.46 -7.85
N ALA A 67 -66.31 -72.88 -8.23
CA ALA A 67 -67.30 -73.36 -7.27
C ALA A 67 -66.88 -74.78 -6.85
N GLU A 68 -66.15 -74.90 -5.75
CA GLU A 68 -65.83 -76.21 -5.17
C GLU A 68 -67.05 -76.73 -4.38
N ASP A 69 -67.25 -78.05 -4.40
CA ASP A 69 -68.35 -78.75 -3.70
C ASP A 69 -68.07 -78.95 -2.19
N SER A 70 -66.89 -78.52 -1.71
CA SER A 70 -66.48 -78.57 -0.30
C SER A 70 -66.40 -77.17 0.30
N ASP A 71 -66.80 -77.00 1.56
CA ASP A 71 -66.75 -75.72 2.30
C ASP A 71 -65.33 -75.20 2.63
N GLN A 72 -64.27 -75.77 2.03
CA GLN A 72 -62.91 -75.29 2.22
C GLN A 72 -62.60 -74.14 1.24
N GLU A 73 -62.28 -72.96 1.77
CA GLU A 73 -61.78 -71.85 0.95
C GLU A 73 -60.45 -72.24 0.29
N LYS A 74 -60.35 -72.02 -1.02
CA LYS A 74 -59.12 -72.28 -1.76
C LYS A 74 -58.06 -71.24 -1.41
N GLU A 75 -56.82 -71.70 -1.23
CA GLU A 75 -55.67 -70.86 -0.87
C GLU A 75 -54.54 -71.01 -1.88
N TYR A 76 -53.93 -69.88 -2.28
CA TYR A 76 -52.69 -69.83 -3.06
C TYR A 76 -51.60 -69.10 -2.27
N LYS A 77 -50.35 -69.53 -2.45
CA LYS A 77 -49.20 -68.86 -1.84
C LYS A 77 -48.34 -68.17 -2.89
N VAL A 78 -47.93 -66.95 -2.60
CA VAL A 78 -46.91 -66.21 -3.33
C VAL A 78 -45.73 -66.07 -2.39
N ILE A 79 -44.61 -66.70 -2.73
CA ILE A 79 -43.38 -66.61 -1.94
C ILE A 79 -42.67 -65.33 -2.34
N ILE A 80 -42.47 -64.44 -1.36
CA ILE A 80 -41.78 -63.17 -1.49
C ILE A 80 -40.50 -63.19 -0.68
N SER A 81 -39.46 -62.54 -1.19
CA SER A 81 -38.17 -62.39 -0.53
C SER A 81 -37.92 -60.92 -0.25
N LYS A 82 -37.53 -60.58 0.99
CA LYS A 82 -37.15 -59.21 1.33
C LYS A 82 -35.71 -59.01 0.90
N GLN A 83 -35.46 -58.12 -0.05
CA GLN A 83 -34.08 -57.77 -0.39
C GLN A 83 -33.49 -56.96 0.77
N ASP A 84 -32.36 -57.40 1.31
CA ASP A 84 -31.57 -56.62 2.26
C ASP A 84 -31.02 -55.39 1.56
N LEU A 85 -31.75 -54.27 1.64
CA LEU A 85 -31.31 -52.98 1.13
C LEU A 85 -29.98 -52.63 1.80
N GLN A 86 -28.89 -52.66 1.03
CA GLN A 86 -27.57 -52.36 1.57
C GLN A 86 -27.47 -50.87 1.88
N THR A 87 -27.12 -50.54 3.13
CA THR A 87 -26.78 -49.16 3.52
C THR A 87 -25.28 -48.93 3.35
N GLN A 88 -24.90 -47.89 2.61
CA GLN A 88 -23.51 -47.46 2.51
C GLN A 88 -23.31 -46.15 3.27
N GLN A 89 -22.20 -46.05 3.98
CA GLN A 89 -21.77 -44.80 4.61
C GLN A 89 -21.04 -43.94 3.57
N ILE A 90 -21.47 -42.69 3.44
CA ILE A 90 -20.79 -41.63 2.70
C ILE A 90 -20.04 -40.78 3.71
N THR A 91 -18.77 -40.50 3.44
CA THR A 91 -17.92 -39.69 4.33
C THR A 91 -17.54 -38.38 3.63
N VAL A 92 -17.88 -37.25 4.24
CA VAL A 92 -17.50 -35.91 3.76
C VAL A 92 -16.40 -35.37 4.67
N PHE A 93 -15.20 -35.21 4.12
CA PHE A 93 -14.03 -34.68 4.82
C PHE A 93 -13.88 -33.18 4.56
N TYR A 94 -13.58 -32.43 5.63
CA TYR A 94 -13.16 -31.04 5.54
C TYR A 94 -11.64 -30.98 5.58
N VAL A 95 -11.04 -30.25 4.66
CA VAL A 95 -9.59 -30.13 4.49
C VAL A 95 -9.21 -28.67 4.65
N ASP A 96 -8.49 -28.37 5.74
CA ASP A 96 -7.84 -27.09 5.99
C ASP A 96 -6.62 -26.95 5.09
N VAL A 97 -6.69 -26.02 4.14
CA VAL A 97 -5.64 -25.68 3.17
C VAL A 97 -5.07 -24.31 3.55
N PRO A 98 -3.93 -24.25 4.25
CA PRO A 98 -3.40 -23.01 4.84
C PRO A 98 -2.79 -22.01 3.84
N ASP A 99 -2.76 -22.30 2.54
CA ASP A 99 -2.16 -21.42 1.53
C ASP A 99 -3.15 -21.19 0.37
N ASN A 100 -3.56 -19.93 0.17
CA ASN A 100 -4.47 -19.48 -0.90
C ASN A 100 -3.90 -19.63 -2.33
N ARG A 101 -2.86 -20.46 -2.53
CA ARG A 101 -2.04 -20.49 -3.76
C ARG A 101 -2.06 -21.80 -4.54
N LEU A 102 -2.88 -22.77 -4.16
CA LEU A 102 -2.98 -24.02 -4.92
C LEU A 102 -4.07 -23.93 -6.00
N PRO A 103 -3.73 -23.86 -7.31
CA PRO A 103 -4.74 -23.87 -8.37
C PRO A 103 -5.50 -25.20 -8.44
N ILE A 104 -4.97 -26.26 -7.82
CA ILE A 104 -5.54 -27.60 -7.75
C ILE A 104 -5.35 -28.14 -6.34
N VAL A 105 -6.46 -28.52 -5.69
CA VAL A 105 -6.48 -29.15 -4.37
C VAL A 105 -6.78 -30.64 -4.47
N LYS A 106 -6.15 -31.42 -3.58
CA LYS A 106 -6.32 -32.86 -3.39
C LYS A 106 -6.36 -33.16 -1.89
N PRO A 107 -6.77 -34.36 -1.44
CA PRO A 107 -6.87 -34.66 0.00
C PRO A 107 -5.57 -34.44 0.79
N SER A 108 -4.41 -34.59 0.16
CA SER A 108 -3.10 -34.32 0.76
C SER A 108 -2.64 -32.85 0.66
N SER A 109 -3.47 -31.95 0.13
CA SER A 109 -3.16 -30.51 0.06
C SER A 109 -3.27 -29.80 1.40
N GLY A 110 -3.83 -30.45 2.42
CA GLY A 110 -4.12 -29.83 3.69
C GLY A 110 -4.33 -30.84 4.80
N ARG A 111 -4.71 -30.33 5.98
CA ARG A 111 -5.02 -31.15 7.16
C ARG A 111 -6.50 -31.48 7.17
N ILE A 112 -6.85 -32.75 7.43
CA ILE A 112 -8.24 -33.15 7.63
C ILE A 112 -8.71 -32.65 9.01
N ILE A 113 -9.86 -31.99 9.03
CA ILE A 113 -10.54 -31.50 10.23
C ILE A 113 -11.46 -32.63 10.75
N ASP A 114 -10.87 -33.60 11.44
CA ASP A 114 -11.56 -34.85 11.82
C ASP A 114 -12.85 -34.62 12.62
N ASN A 115 -12.86 -33.64 13.53
CA ASN A 115 -14.03 -33.32 14.37
C ASN A 115 -15.20 -32.66 13.61
N ARG A 116 -14.99 -32.26 12.35
CA ARG A 116 -16.03 -31.74 11.46
C ARG A 116 -16.42 -32.71 10.35
N THR A 117 -15.78 -33.88 10.28
CA THR A 117 -16.11 -34.92 9.28
C THR A 117 -17.55 -35.38 9.43
N GLN A 118 -18.31 -35.34 8.33
CA GLN A 118 -19.71 -35.75 8.31
C GLN A 118 -19.82 -37.17 7.72
N ARG A 119 -20.72 -37.98 8.30
CA ARG A 119 -21.01 -39.34 7.84
C ARG A 119 -22.51 -39.49 7.62
N LEU A 120 -22.90 -39.87 6.41
CA LEU A 120 -24.30 -40.07 6.03
C LEU A 120 -24.51 -41.55 5.67
N ASN A 121 -25.51 -42.19 6.28
CA ASN A 121 -25.92 -43.53 5.89
C ASN A 121 -27.04 -43.44 4.86
N VAL A 122 -26.81 -43.99 3.66
CA VAL A 122 -27.75 -43.90 2.55
C VAL A 122 -28.13 -45.30 2.08
N THR A 123 -29.43 -45.54 1.98
CA THR A 123 -29.99 -46.80 1.47
C THR A 123 -29.90 -46.85 -0.05
N GLU A 124 -29.70 -48.05 -0.59
CA GLU A 124 -29.67 -48.31 -2.03
C GLU A 124 -30.78 -47.61 -2.82
N GLY A 125 -30.41 -46.97 -3.93
CA GLY A 125 -31.35 -46.32 -4.85
C GLY A 125 -31.87 -44.96 -4.39
N GLN A 126 -31.59 -44.54 -3.16
CA GLN A 126 -32.03 -43.25 -2.64
C GLN A 126 -31.07 -42.11 -3.00
N THR A 127 -31.64 -40.90 -3.11
CA THR A 127 -30.89 -39.64 -3.17
C THR A 127 -30.66 -39.10 -1.77
N TYR A 128 -29.52 -38.46 -1.55
CA TYR A 128 -29.23 -37.77 -0.30
C TYR A 128 -28.94 -36.28 -0.54
N SER A 129 -29.17 -35.49 0.50
CA SER A 129 -28.75 -34.09 0.61
C SER A 129 -27.97 -33.92 1.91
N ASN A 130 -26.97 -33.05 1.87
CA ASN A 130 -26.12 -32.74 3.02
C ASN A 130 -25.99 -31.22 3.16
N GLU A 131 -26.12 -30.75 4.39
CA GLU A 131 -25.83 -29.36 4.76
C GLU A 131 -24.39 -29.31 5.29
N LEU A 132 -23.57 -28.45 4.70
CA LEU A 132 -22.18 -28.32 5.13
C LEU A 132 -22.13 -27.65 6.51
N TRP A 133 -21.08 -27.95 7.27
CA TRP A 133 -20.76 -27.23 8.49
C TRP A 133 -20.64 -25.73 8.19
N ASN A 134 -21.15 -24.89 9.10
CA ASN A 134 -20.98 -23.44 9.03
C ASN A 134 -19.53 -23.05 9.36
N PHE A 135 -18.62 -23.32 8.43
CA PHE A 135 -17.18 -23.10 8.58
C PHE A 135 -16.82 -21.61 8.60
N GLU A 136 -17.69 -20.74 8.10
CA GLU A 136 -17.48 -19.28 8.09
C GLU A 136 -17.44 -18.69 9.51
N ASP A 137 -18.29 -19.17 10.42
CA ASP A 137 -18.31 -18.75 11.83
C ASP A 137 -17.02 -19.15 12.59
N ASP A 138 -16.33 -20.18 12.11
CA ASP A 138 -15.09 -20.69 12.68
C ASP A 138 -13.85 -20.15 11.92
N GLY A 139 -14.03 -19.11 11.10
CA GLY A 139 -12.93 -18.37 10.45
C GLY A 139 -12.46 -18.94 9.11
N TYR A 140 -13.17 -19.89 8.50
CA TYR A 140 -12.81 -20.48 7.21
C TYR A 140 -13.58 -19.87 6.04
N GLU A 141 -13.02 -19.96 4.84
CA GLU A 141 -13.64 -19.60 3.57
C GLU A 141 -13.67 -20.83 2.64
N LEU A 142 -14.76 -21.00 1.88
CA LEU A 142 -14.87 -22.12 0.95
C LEU A 142 -13.95 -21.92 -0.26
N PHE A 143 -12.96 -22.79 -0.40
CA PHE A 143 -12.13 -22.81 -1.60
C PHE A 143 -12.75 -23.69 -2.70
N LYS A 144 -13.13 -24.93 -2.36
CA LYS A 144 -13.72 -25.88 -3.31
C LYS A 144 -14.46 -27.00 -2.58
N ALA A 145 -15.60 -27.43 -3.10
CA ALA A 145 -16.28 -28.64 -2.64
C ALA A 145 -16.51 -29.63 -3.79
N ASP A 146 -16.34 -30.92 -3.51
CA ASP A 146 -16.81 -31.98 -4.40
C ASP A 146 -18.35 -31.93 -4.47
N LYS A 147 -18.91 -32.12 -5.67
CA LYS A 147 -20.37 -32.05 -5.87
C LYS A 147 -21.14 -33.04 -4.98
N GLY A 148 -20.56 -34.21 -4.74
CA GLY A 148 -21.13 -35.24 -3.86
C GLY A 148 -21.13 -34.89 -2.38
N ALA A 149 -20.39 -33.86 -1.95
CA ALA A 149 -20.43 -33.37 -0.57
C ALA A 149 -21.77 -32.69 -0.23
N LEU A 150 -22.50 -32.19 -1.23
CA LEU A 150 -23.78 -31.50 -1.06
C LEU A 150 -24.99 -32.40 -1.31
N LYS A 151 -24.91 -33.24 -2.36
CA LYS A 151 -25.98 -34.16 -2.74
C LYS A 151 -25.49 -35.22 -3.71
N GLY A 152 -26.19 -36.34 -3.76
CA GLY A 152 -25.91 -37.41 -4.69
C GLY A 152 -26.99 -38.48 -4.70
N LYS A 153 -26.73 -39.55 -5.44
CA LYS A 153 -27.54 -40.77 -5.47
C LYS A 153 -26.63 -41.95 -5.26
N TYR A 154 -27.01 -42.86 -4.37
CA TYR A 154 -26.27 -44.10 -4.19
C TYR A 154 -26.74 -45.16 -5.19
N PHE A 155 -25.77 -45.86 -5.78
CA PHE A 155 -25.99 -46.98 -6.70
C PHE A 155 -25.40 -48.25 -6.08
N ALA A 156 -26.19 -49.33 -6.09
CA ALA A 156 -25.84 -50.65 -5.59
C ALA A 156 -24.43 -51.10 -6.00
N GLY A 157 -23.66 -51.63 -5.05
CA GLY A 157 -22.32 -52.19 -5.32
C GLY A 157 -21.21 -51.16 -5.56
N SER A 158 -21.46 -49.87 -5.32
CA SER A 158 -20.40 -48.85 -5.34
C SER A 158 -19.49 -48.98 -4.11
N PRO A 159 -18.18 -48.68 -4.22
CA PRO A 159 -17.29 -48.59 -3.06
C PRO A 159 -17.71 -47.45 -2.12
N GLU A 160 -17.12 -47.42 -0.90
CA GLU A 160 -17.30 -46.30 0.03
C GLU A 160 -17.03 -44.96 -0.66
N GLN A 161 -18.00 -44.05 -0.58
CA GLN A 161 -17.92 -42.75 -1.24
C GLN A 161 -17.34 -41.72 -0.28
N GLN A 162 -16.23 -41.13 -0.70
CA GLN A 162 -15.54 -40.08 0.03
C GLN A 162 -15.57 -38.79 -0.79
N TYR A 163 -15.99 -37.70 -0.16
CA TYR A 163 -16.04 -36.38 -0.77
C TYR A 163 -15.27 -35.38 0.08
N TYR A 164 -14.71 -34.38 -0.57
CA TYR A 164 -13.84 -33.39 0.08
C TYR A 164 -14.38 -31.97 -0.07
N VAL A 165 -14.32 -31.24 1.04
CA VAL A 165 -14.57 -29.80 1.13
C VAL A 165 -13.26 -29.15 1.54
N TYR A 166 -12.67 -28.38 0.64
CA TYR A 166 -11.42 -27.65 0.82
C TYR A 166 -11.72 -26.24 1.29
N LEU A 167 -11.14 -25.87 2.42
CA LEU A 167 -11.33 -24.60 3.09
C LEU A 167 -9.99 -23.87 3.19
N THR A 168 -10.01 -22.55 3.02
CA THR A 168 -8.91 -21.64 3.32
C THR A 168 -9.24 -20.84 4.57
N HIS A 169 -8.25 -20.16 5.17
CA HIS A 169 -8.51 -19.28 6.30
C HIS A 169 -9.01 -17.91 5.81
N GLN A 170 -10.03 -17.38 6.48
CA GLN A 170 -10.35 -15.96 6.38
C GLN A 170 -9.22 -15.16 7.00
N THR A 171 -8.85 -14.07 6.34
CA THR A 171 -7.76 -13.21 6.80
C THR A 171 -8.14 -11.75 6.73
N THR A 172 -7.78 -11.01 7.79
CA THR A 172 -8.00 -9.57 7.86
C THR A 172 -6.67 -8.84 7.63
N PRO A 173 -6.55 -7.92 6.66
CA PRO A 173 -5.29 -7.24 6.38
C PRO A 173 -4.88 -6.32 7.54
N LEU A 174 -3.61 -6.36 7.92
CA LEU A 174 -3.00 -5.54 8.95
C LEU A 174 -1.89 -4.67 8.37
N LYS A 175 -1.71 -3.49 8.98
CA LYS A 175 -0.63 -2.55 8.66
C LYS A 175 -0.06 -1.97 9.96
N LYS A 176 1.26 -1.87 10.04
CA LYS A 176 1.97 -1.11 11.08
C LYS A 176 2.96 -0.16 10.41
N GLU A 177 3.02 1.05 10.96
CA GLU A 177 3.91 2.11 10.51
C GLU A 177 4.74 2.61 11.70
N HIS A 178 5.98 2.98 11.40
CA HIS A 178 6.86 3.66 12.32
C HIS A 178 7.38 4.92 11.64
N HIS A 179 7.03 6.07 12.22
CA HIS A 179 7.34 7.40 11.67
C HIS A 179 8.57 7.94 12.36
N VAL A 180 9.53 8.43 11.58
CA VAL A 180 10.79 8.99 12.08
C VAL A 180 11.02 10.36 11.48
N THR A 181 11.33 11.31 12.34
CA THR A 181 11.57 12.72 12.00
C THR A 181 13.03 13.10 12.23
N ARG A 182 13.66 13.68 11.20
CA ARG A 182 14.98 14.33 11.30
C ARG A 182 14.80 15.84 11.16
N THR A 183 15.20 16.58 12.20
CA THR A 183 15.16 18.05 12.20
C THR A 183 16.57 18.60 12.02
N ILE A 184 16.77 19.46 11.03
CA ILE A 184 18.06 20.05 10.67
C ILE A 184 18.04 21.52 11.04
N GLN A 185 18.88 21.91 12.00
CA GLN A 185 19.09 23.29 12.42
C GLN A 185 20.25 23.91 11.65
N ILE A 186 19.97 24.93 10.85
CA ILE A 186 20.94 25.56 9.95
C ILE A 186 21.27 26.94 10.50
N THR A 187 22.55 27.19 10.78
CA THR A 187 23.05 28.52 11.17
C THR A 187 23.65 29.22 9.95
N MET A 188 23.00 30.30 9.52
CA MET A 188 23.38 31.10 8.36
C MET A 188 24.58 32.01 8.66
N PRO A 189 25.27 32.54 7.62
CA PRO A 189 26.37 33.49 7.80
C PRO A 189 26.05 34.70 8.69
N ASP A 190 24.86 35.28 8.52
CA ASP A 190 24.33 36.42 9.28
C ASP A 190 23.86 36.06 10.70
N LYS A 191 24.12 34.82 11.14
CA LYS A 191 23.73 34.22 12.42
C LYS A 191 22.24 33.96 12.59
N THR A 192 21.42 34.19 11.56
CA THR A 192 20.03 33.73 11.58
C THR A 192 19.99 32.19 11.55
N GLN A 193 18.90 31.64 12.07
CA GLN A 193 18.68 30.19 12.09
C GLN A 193 17.52 29.82 11.16
N GLN A 194 17.69 28.72 10.45
CA GLN A 194 16.64 28.07 9.68
C GLN A 194 16.45 26.64 10.18
N VAL A 195 15.23 26.11 10.03
CA VAL A 195 14.89 24.76 10.42
C VAL A 195 14.28 24.04 9.22
N VAL A 196 14.80 22.85 8.92
CA VAL A 196 14.27 21.95 7.90
C VAL A 196 13.91 20.64 8.56
N THR A 197 12.73 20.11 8.27
CA THR A 197 12.26 18.81 8.78
C THR A 197 12.15 17.82 7.63
N GLN A 198 12.65 16.59 7.86
CA GLN A 198 12.51 15.47 6.94
C GLN A 198 11.86 14.30 7.68
N GLU A 199 11.00 13.57 6.99
CA GLU A 199 10.27 12.44 7.55
C GLU A 199 10.51 11.19 6.71
N ALA A 200 10.48 10.03 7.36
CA ALA A 200 10.45 8.74 6.71
C ALA A 200 9.57 7.76 7.49
N ILE A 201 9.02 6.78 6.78
CA ILE A 201 8.10 5.80 7.34
C ILE A 201 8.66 4.40 7.05
N ALA A 202 8.96 3.65 8.11
CA ALA A 202 9.12 2.20 8.01
C ALA A 202 7.72 1.59 8.08
N THR A 203 7.44 0.60 7.22
CA THR A 203 6.10 -0.02 7.15
C THR A 203 6.24 -1.52 7.12
N ARG A 204 5.35 -2.24 7.81
CA ARG A 204 5.13 -3.68 7.59
C ARG A 204 3.66 -3.97 7.39
N PHE A 205 3.41 -4.99 6.57
CA PHE A 205 2.08 -5.53 6.33
C PHE A 205 1.98 -6.90 6.99
N GLY A 206 0.76 -7.28 7.35
CA GLY A 206 0.48 -8.59 7.89
C GLY A 206 -0.96 -8.94 7.63
N VAL A 207 -1.36 -10.09 8.15
CA VAL A 207 -2.75 -10.51 8.19
C VAL A 207 -3.07 -11.06 9.58
N HIS A 208 -4.28 -10.82 10.06
CA HIS A 208 -4.86 -11.58 11.16
C HIS A 208 -5.50 -12.83 10.58
N ASP A 209 -5.13 -13.99 11.10
CA ASP A 209 -5.69 -15.28 10.72
C ASP A 209 -6.80 -15.66 11.71
N GLU A 210 -8.05 -15.72 11.24
CA GLU A 210 -9.23 -15.94 12.11
C GLU A 210 -9.29 -17.36 12.68
N VAL A 211 -8.66 -18.35 12.02
CA VAL A 211 -8.62 -19.75 12.48
C VAL A 211 -7.53 -19.94 13.53
N LEU A 212 -6.35 -19.36 13.30
CA LEU A 212 -5.22 -19.45 14.23
C LEU A 212 -5.33 -18.44 15.38
N GLY A 213 -6.14 -17.39 15.23
CA GLY A 213 -6.29 -16.29 16.19
C GLY A 213 -4.99 -15.50 16.39
N SER A 214 -4.13 -15.44 15.36
CA SER A 214 -2.79 -14.87 15.48
C SER A 214 -2.45 -13.95 14.30
N ASP A 215 -1.60 -12.96 14.56
CA ASP A 215 -1.10 -12.05 13.53
C ASP A 215 0.14 -12.62 12.83
N ILE A 216 0.09 -12.72 11.51
CA ILE A 216 1.21 -13.13 10.67
C ILE A 216 1.77 -11.88 10.00
N TRP A 217 2.96 -11.46 10.43
CA TRP A 217 3.63 -10.26 9.92
C TRP A 217 4.67 -10.60 8.87
N GLN A 218 4.73 -9.79 7.82
CA GLN A 218 5.87 -9.75 6.91
C GLN A 218 7.02 -8.94 7.54
N GLU A 219 8.20 -9.06 6.93
CA GLU A 219 9.37 -8.27 7.27
C GLU A 219 9.11 -6.77 7.09
N TRP A 220 9.79 -5.96 7.90
CA TRP A 220 9.71 -4.50 7.78
C TRP A 220 10.33 -4.02 6.47
N SER A 221 9.59 -3.16 5.78
CA SER A 221 10.12 -2.32 4.71
C SER A 221 10.71 -1.06 5.31
N LYS A 222 12.00 -0.84 5.07
CA LYS A 222 12.73 0.34 5.57
C LYS A 222 12.24 1.62 4.90
N GLY A 223 12.13 2.68 5.67
CA GLY A 223 11.94 4.05 5.17
C GLY A 223 13.27 4.67 4.77
N VAL A 224 13.23 5.78 4.04
CA VAL A 224 14.43 6.53 3.63
C VAL A 224 14.25 8.00 3.96
N ILE A 225 15.14 8.54 4.78
CA ILE A 225 15.32 9.98 4.93
C ILE A 225 16.32 10.43 3.86
N PRO A 226 15.97 11.37 2.96
CA PRO A 226 16.82 11.73 1.84
C PRO A 226 18.03 12.55 2.28
N GLU A 227 19.08 12.54 1.46
CA GLU A 227 20.23 13.43 1.63
C GLU A 227 19.78 14.90 1.65
N TYR A 228 20.39 15.69 2.53
CA TYR A 228 20.20 17.13 2.58
C TYR A 228 21.48 17.85 2.15
N ILE A 229 21.36 18.64 1.09
CA ILE A 229 22.45 19.45 0.54
C ILE A 229 22.09 20.93 0.78
N PRO A 230 22.83 21.64 1.64
CA PRO A 230 22.63 23.08 1.85
C PRO A 230 22.85 23.86 0.56
N ALA A 231 22.09 24.96 0.39
CA ALA A 231 22.29 25.85 -0.75
C ALA A 231 23.71 26.48 -0.70
N PRO A 232 24.47 26.51 -1.81
CA PRO A 232 25.81 27.09 -1.78
C PRO A 232 25.74 28.60 -1.53
N ILE A 233 26.61 29.11 -0.64
CA ILE A 233 26.80 30.55 -0.40
C ILE A 233 28.25 30.89 -0.72
N ALA A 234 28.46 31.90 -1.58
CA ALA A 234 29.80 32.29 -2.01
C ALA A 234 30.71 32.61 -0.81
N GLY A 235 31.87 31.97 -0.75
CA GLY A 235 32.84 32.17 0.33
C GLY A 235 32.48 31.50 1.65
N TYR A 236 31.52 30.56 1.67
CA TYR A 236 31.18 29.75 2.84
C TYR A 236 31.07 28.26 2.49
N ASP A 237 31.54 27.41 3.41
CA ASP A 237 31.37 25.97 3.38
C ASP A 237 30.23 25.52 4.30
N ALA A 238 29.47 24.51 3.88
CA ALA A 238 28.46 23.85 4.71
C ALA A 238 28.47 22.33 4.45
N PRO A 239 28.41 21.49 5.51
CA PRO A 239 28.39 20.05 5.36
C PRO A 239 27.06 19.56 4.77
N THR A 240 27.11 18.50 3.95
CA THR A 240 25.92 17.75 3.56
C THR A 240 25.56 16.72 4.63
N ILE A 241 24.28 16.37 4.73
CA ILE A 241 23.82 15.30 5.60
C ILE A 241 23.37 14.14 4.71
N PRO A 242 23.99 12.95 4.80
CA PRO A 242 23.71 11.84 3.91
C PRO A 242 22.27 11.32 4.06
N ALA A 243 21.83 10.59 3.03
CA ALA A 243 20.62 9.79 3.10
C ALA A 243 20.76 8.66 4.14
N GLU A 244 19.66 8.30 4.77
CA GLU A 244 19.65 7.30 5.84
C GLU A 244 18.45 6.38 5.69
N GLN A 245 18.67 5.07 5.83
CA GLN A 245 17.59 4.09 5.93
C GLN A 245 17.15 3.99 7.38
N ILE A 246 15.83 4.05 7.60
CA ILE A 246 15.26 3.87 8.93
C ILE A 246 14.52 2.53 9.02
N ASP A 247 14.71 1.85 10.15
CA ASP A 247 14.01 0.63 10.51
C ASP A 247 13.01 0.91 11.64
N GLU A 248 12.39 -0.13 12.18
CA GLU A 248 11.40 -0.04 13.24
C GLU A 248 11.94 0.43 14.60
N ASN A 249 13.27 0.48 14.78
CA ASN A 249 13.91 0.88 16.02
C ASN A 249 14.51 2.30 15.92
N ALA A 250 14.49 2.90 14.73
CA ALA A 250 14.99 4.24 14.51
C ALA A 250 14.22 5.27 15.35
N SER A 251 14.88 6.34 15.77
CA SER A 251 14.31 7.40 16.59
C SER A 251 14.48 8.77 15.95
N ASP A 252 13.61 9.69 16.33
CA ASP A 252 13.72 11.09 15.97
C ASP A 252 15.06 11.67 16.42
N ARG A 253 15.60 12.60 15.64
CA ARG A 253 16.90 13.22 15.94
C ARG A 253 17.03 14.61 15.33
N ASN A 254 18.01 15.33 15.89
CA ASN A 254 18.37 16.67 15.46
C ASN A 254 19.78 16.66 14.87
N GLU A 255 19.94 17.35 13.75
CA GLU A 255 21.21 17.59 13.07
C GLU A 255 21.49 19.09 13.02
N LYS A 256 22.77 19.46 12.90
CA LYS A 256 23.18 20.86 12.83
C LYS A 256 24.10 21.12 11.64
N ILE A 257 23.78 22.16 10.89
CA ILE A 257 24.60 22.69 9.80
C ILE A 257 24.99 24.12 10.14
N VAL A 258 26.26 24.45 9.95
CA VAL A 258 26.78 25.81 10.15
C VAL A 258 27.57 26.21 8.91
N TYR A 259 27.19 27.34 8.31
CA TYR A 259 27.99 27.94 7.24
C TYR A 259 29.28 28.52 7.84
N THR A 260 30.41 27.98 7.42
CA THR A 260 31.74 28.37 7.90
C THR A 260 32.42 29.23 6.84
N PRO A 261 32.89 30.45 7.15
CA PRO A 261 33.49 31.30 6.15
C PRO A 261 34.83 30.73 5.66
N GLN A 262 35.02 30.75 4.35
CA GLN A 262 36.27 30.40 3.67
C GLN A 262 37.32 31.51 3.82
N LEU A 263 38.58 31.14 3.63
CA LEU A 263 39.69 32.10 3.57
C LEU A 263 39.48 33.09 2.40
N ALA A 264 39.70 34.36 2.67
CA ALA A 264 39.67 35.45 1.70
C ALA A 264 40.95 36.27 1.77
N LYS A 265 41.30 36.91 0.66
CA LYS A 265 42.50 37.75 0.54
C LYS A 265 42.19 39.04 -0.21
N ILE A 266 42.77 40.14 0.26
CA ILE A 266 42.73 41.43 -0.42
C ILE A 266 44.15 41.82 -0.76
N LEU A 267 44.38 42.21 -2.01
CA LEU A 267 45.64 42.83 -2.44
C LEU A 267 45.38 44.29 -2.78
N VAL A 268 45.95 45.21 -2.01
CA VAL A 268 45.89 46.66 -2.29
C VAL A 268 47.15 47.04 -3.03
N LYS A 269 47.01 47.52 -4.28
CA LYS A 269 48.13 47.93 -5.13
C LYS A 269 48.17 49.44 -5.27
N PHE A 270 49.35 50.00 -5.10
CA PHE A 270 49.66 51.38 -5.45
C PHE A 270 50.43 51.36 -6.76
N ILE A 271 49.89 52.01 -7.79
CA ILE A 271 50.48 52.04 -9.12
C ILE A 271 50.70 53.48 -9.57
N ASP A 272 51.65 53.69 -10.47
CA ASP A 272 51.85 54.97 -11.13
C ASP A 272 50.92 55.15 -12.35
N GLN A 273 50.98 56.33 -12.98
CA GLN A 273 50.18 56.66 -14.17
C GLN A 273 50.47 55.81 -15.40
N THR A 274 51.57 55.05 -15.41
CA THR A 274 51.93 54.11 -16.48
C THR A 274 51.45 52.68 -16.19
N GLY A 275 50.95 52.43 -14.98
CA GLY A 275 50.57 51.11 -14.50
C GLY A 275 51.69 50.35 -13.80
N ALA A 276 52.84 50.99 -13.54
CA ALA A 276 53.93 50.34 -12.81
C ALA A 276 53.59 50.26 -11.32
N GLU A 277 53.81 49.09 -10.71
CA GLU A 277 53.58 48.89 -9.29
C GLU A 277 54.64 49.62 -8.46
N LEU A 278 54.18 50.51 -7.58
CA LEU A 278 55.01 51.22 -6.62
C LEU A 278 55.19 50.39 -5.35
N THR A 279 54.08 49.82 -4.85
CA THR A 279 54.05 48.95 -3.67
C THR A 279 52.69 48.25 -3.58
N SER A 280 52.59 47.23 -2.72
CA SER A 280 51.34 46.53 -2.45
C SER A 280 51.25 46.05 -1.01
N GLU A 281 50.03 45.95 -0.48
CA GLU A 281 49.71 45.36 0.83
C GLU A 281 48.76 44.17 0.65
N GLU A 282 49.07 43.02 1.27
CA GLU A 282 48.18 41.86 1.30
C GLU A 282 47.49 41.75 2.67
N LEU A 283 46.16 41.76 2.67
CA LEU A 283 45.34 41.46 3.84
C LEU A 283 44.78 40.04 3.71
N THR A 284 44.87 39.26 4.78
CA THR A 284 44.28 37.91 4.82
C THR A 284 43.20 37.84 5.90
N GLY A 285 42.12 37.13 5.58
CA GLY A 285 40.98 37.00 6.47
C GLY A 285 40.05 35.88 6.03
N VAL A 286 38.80 35.99 6.43
CA VAL A 286 37.73 35.07 6.03
C VAL A 286 36.53 35.88 5.56
N THR A 287 35.74 35.31 4.64
CA THR A 287 34.56 35.99 4.08
C THR A 287 33.67 36.59 5.17
N GLY A 288 33.23 37.83 4.96
CA GLY A 288 32.35 38.58 5.86
C GLY A 288 33.00 39.06 7.16
N LYS A 289 34.30 38.82 7.38
CA LYS A 289 35.03 39.39 8.52
C LYS A 289 35.44 40.83 8.20
N GLU A 290 35.35 41.70 9.20
CA GLU A 290 35.84 43.07 9.11
C GLU A 290 37.38 43.13 9.13
N PHE A 291 37.96 44.03 8.35
CA PHE A 291 39.38 44.39 8.38
C PHE A 291 39.54 45.87 8.71
N ASN A 292 40.70 46.26 9.24
CA ASN A 292 40.98 47.65 9.59
C ASN A 292 42.29 48.08 8.90
N TYR A 293 42.19 48.42 7.61
CA TYR A 293 43.30 48.95 6.82
C TYR A 293 42.85 50.26 6.17
N ASP A 294 43.65 51.31 6.36
CA ASP A 294 43.44 52.64 5.78
C ASP A 294 44.64 52.98 4.89
N PRO A 295 44.45 53.16 3.57
CA PRO A 295 45.54 53.53 2.67
C PRO A 295 45.96 55.01 2.80
N THR A 296 45.20 55.86 3.50
CA THR A 296 45.43 57.32 3.55
C THR A 296 46.85 57.71 3.99
N PRO A 297 47.45 57.12 5.04
CA PRO A 297 48.82 57.45 5.43
C PRO A 297 49.85 57.14 4.33
N GLN A 298 49.63 56.06 3.58
CA GLN A 298 50.52 55.62 2.51
C GLN A 298 50.34 56.46 1.24
N ILE A 299 49.10 56.87 0.93
CA ILE A 299 48.85 57.88 -0.12
C ILE A 299 49.60 59.17 0.20
N LYS A 300 49.51 59.65 1.45
CA LYS A 300 50.17 60.88 1.88
C LYS A 300 51.70 60.81 1.76
N SER A 301 52.32 59.67 2.06
CA SER A 301 53.77 59.52 1.84
C SER A 301 54.17 59.66 0.37
N PHE A 302 53.34 59.18 -0.57
CA PHE A 302 53.60 59.38 -1.99
C PHE A 302 53.37 60.83 -2.43
N GLU A 303 52.41 61.54 -1.83
CA GLU A 303 52.20 62.97 -2.08
C GLU A 303 53.42 63.81 -1.65
N ASP A 304 54.02 63.48 -0.51
CA ASP A 304 55.26 64.12 -0.03
C ASP A 304 56.46 63.82 -0.96
N GLU A 305 56.43 62.71 -1.72
CA GLU A 305 57.42 62.34 -2.75
C GLU A 305 57.13 62.96 -4.13
N GLY A 306 56.09 63.78 -4.26
CA GLY A 306 55.73 64.47 -5.50
C GLY A 306 54.78 63.70 -6.42
N TYR A 307 54.05 62.71 -5.90
CA TYR A 307 52.88 62.16 -6.58
C TYR A 307 51.61 62.93 -6.21
N VAL A 308 50.53 62.73 -6.96
CA VAL A 308 49.18 63.15 -6.59
C VAL A 308 48.21 62.00 -6.80
N LEU A 309 47.21 61.86 -5.92
CA LEU A 309 46.16 60.87 -6.07
C LEU A 309 45.34 61.14 -7.35
N ASP A 310 45.21 60.12 -8.19
CA ASP A 310 44.39 60.17 -9.39
C ASP A 310 43.08 59.39 -9.19
N GLU A 311 43.19 58.14 -8.76
CA GLU A 311 42.05 57.24 -8.59
C GLU A 311 42.25 56.33 -7.37
N ASN A 312 41.18 56.10 -6.61
CA ASN A 312 41.17 55.18 -5.47
C ASN A 312 39.98 54.23 -5.59
N SER A 313 40.26 52.94 -5.88
CA SER A 313 39.23 51.89 -5.91
C SER A 313 39.08 51.13 -4.59
N PHE A 314 39.77 51.54 -3.53
CA PHE A 314 39.66 50.92 -2.22
C PHE A 314 38.23 51.08 -1.67
N PRO A 315 37.59 49.99 -1.19
CA PRO A 315 36.18 49.99 -0.87
C PRO A 315 35.90 50.75 0.43
N ALA A 316 34.71 51.35 0.53
CA ALA A 316 34.21 51.92 1.79
C ALA A 316 33.75 50.84 2.78
N ASP A 317 33.29 49.69 2.28
CA ASP A 317 32.96 48.52 3.09
C ASP A 317 34.23 47.75 3.44
N HIS A 318 34.50 47.64 4.74
CA HIS A 318 35.71 47.05 5.27
C HIS A 318 35.53 45.57 5.63
N HIS A 319 34.80 44.81 4.82
CA HIS A 319 34.61 43.37 5.00
C HIS A 319 35.22 42.57 3.85
N PHE A 320 35.82 41.43 4.17
CA PHE A 320 36.32 40.52 3.14
C PHE A 320 35.16 39.98 2.29
N ALA A 321 35.23 40.17 0.99
CA ALA A 321 34.35 39.48 0.05
C ALA A 321 34.82 38.03 -0.17
N ALA A 322 34.01 37.21 -0.84
CA ALA A 322 34.40 35.84 -1.16
C ALA A 322 35.62 35.81 -2.11
N GLY A 323 36.58 34.94 -1.83
CA GLY A 323 37.74 34.68 -2.71
C GLY A 323 38.86 35.71 -2.59
N ALA A 324 39.53 35.99 -3.71
CA ALA A 324 40.57 37.00 -3.81
C ALA A 324 40.00 38.31 -4.35
N GLN A 325 40.36 39.43 -3.72
CA GLN A 325 40.03 40.78 -4.13
C GLN A 325 41.31 41.54 -4.48
N THR A 326 41.23 42.49 -5.41
CA THR A 326 42.32 43.41 -5.72
C THR A 326 41.76 44.81 -5.86
N TYR A 327 42.35 45.75 -5.13
CA TYR A 327 42.02 47.16 -5.21
C TYR A 327 43.27 47.93 -5.62
N THR A 328 43.09 48.88 -6.53
CA THR A 328 44.16 49.68 -7.10
C THR A 328 43.99 51.15 -6.72
N ILE A 329 45.09 51.76 -6.31
CA ILE A 329 45.23 53.18 -6.03
C ILE A 329 46.24 53.73 -7.04
N THR A 330 45.79 54.63 -7.90
CA THR A 330 46.58 55.19 -8.99
C THR A 330 47.12 56.56 -8.60
N LEU A 331 48.42 56.75 -8.77
CA LEU A 331 49.17 57.96 -8.43
C LEU A 331 49.84 58.55 -9.67
N LYS A 332 49.78 59.88 -9.83
CA LYS A 332 50.43 60.61 -10.93
C LYS A 332 51.66 61.35 -10.42
N LYS A 333 52.84 61.06 -10.99
CA LYS A 333 54.07 61.79 -10.64
C LYS A 333 54.09 63.19 -11.25
N LEU A 334 54.28 64.21 -10.44
CA LEU A 334 54.44 65.58 -10.91
C LEU A 334 55.80 65.73 -11.60
N MET A 335 55.81 66.28 -12.81
CA MET A 335 57.03 66.69 -13.50
C MET A 335 57.31 68.16 -13.21
N ALA A 336 58.52 68.49 -12.77
CA ALA A 336 58.94 69.87 -12.65
C ALA A 336 58.92 70.54 -14.03
N VAL A 337 58.10 71.58 -14.20
CA VAL A 337 58.17 72.44 -15.38
C VAL A 337 59.26 73.48 -15.11
N THR A 338 60.32 73.49 -15.92
CA THR A 338 61.27 74.61 -15.94
C THR A 338 60.55 75.85 -16.47
N PRO A 339 60.43 76.96 -15.71
CA PRO A 339 59.88 78.19 -16.24
C PRO A 339 60.82 78.69 -17.35
N HIS A 340 60.28 79.01 -18.52
CA HIS A 340 61.04 79.81 -19.50
C HIS A 340 61.26 81.19 -18.89
N GLY A 341 62.54 81.59 -18.74
CA GLY A 341 62.91 82.84 -18.09
C GLY A 341 62.43 84.08 -18.85
N ASN A 342 61.95 85.06 -18.10
CA ASN A 342 61.57 86.39 -18.59
C ASN A 342 62.76 87.13 -19.23
N SER A 343 62.54 87.70 -20.40
CA SER A 343 63.31 88.85 -20.91
C SER A 343 62.33 90.01 -21.06
N GLU A 344 62.49 91.03 -20.22
CA GLU A 344 61.85 92.34 -20.43
C GLU A 344 62.75 93.21 -21.31
N THR A 345 62.16 93.91 -22.27
CA THR A 345 62.46 95.33 -22.56
C THR A 345 61.38 95.96 -23.46
N GLU A 346 60.58 96.81 -22.80
CA GLU A 346 59.94 98.08 -23.19
C GLU A 346 59.35 98.39 -24.59
N SER A 347 58.10 98.87 -24.56
CA SER A 347 57.51 100.04 -25.29
C SER A 347 55.97 99.98 -25.09
N SER A 348 55.17 100.96 -24.70
CA SER A 348 55.29 102.40 -24.42
C SER A 348 54.12 102.83 -23.49
N MET A 349 54.31 103.89 -22.71
CA MET A 349 53.25 104.55 -21.94
C MET A 349 52.26 105.29 -22.86
N GLU A 350 50.97 105.23 -22.53
CA GLU A 350 50.08 106.39 -22.74
C GLU A 350 49.09 106.51 -21.57
N GLN A 351 49.16 107.66 -20.89
CA GLN A 351 48.37 108.06 -19.74
C GLN A 351 47.39 109.15 -20.19
N ILE A 352 46.08 109.01 -19.93
CA ILE A 352 45.14 110.15 -19.90
C ILE A 352 44.24 110.06 -18.66
N LYS A 353 44.15 111.21 -17.97
CA LYS A 353 43.49 111.53 -16.70
C LYS A 353 41.95 111.62 -16.77
N SER A 354 41.30 111.24 -15.65
CA SER A 354 40.26 111.94 -14.85
C SER A 354 39.47 113.10 -15.47
N THR A 355 38.11 113.09 -15.35
CA THR A 355 37.32 113.90 -14.37
C THR A 355 35.80 113.65 -14.46
N ASP A 356 35.17 113.60 -13.26
CA ASP A 356 33.82 114.06 -12.85
C ASP A 356 32.54 113.49 -13.49
N ASP A 357 31.40 113.38 -12.81
CA ASP A 357 31.00 113.28 -11.40
C ASP A 357 29.46 113.05 -11.44
N ASP A 358 28.92 112.60 -10.29
CA ASP A 358 27.59 112.92 -9.77
C ASP A 358 26.35 112.02 -10.03
N LYS A 359 25.92 111.45 -8.89
CA LYS A 359 24.54 111.19 -8.39
C LYS A 359 23.65 110.17 -9.12
N THR A 360 22.87 109.32 -8.46
CA THR A 360 22.44 109.11 -7.06
C THR A 360 21.69 107.76 -7.09
N GLY A 361 21.85 106.85 -6.15
CA GLY A 361 21.04 106.81 -4.93
C GLY A 361 20.69 105.34 -4.63
N ASN A 362 21.28 104.74 -3.59
CA ASN A 362 20.79 104.67 -2.21
C ASN A 362 19.87 103.45 -1.92
N LYS A 363 20.36 102.60 -1.00
CA LYS A 363 19.63 101.86 0.07
C LYS A 363 19.51 100.33 -0.03
N LYS A 364 20.24 99.69 0.92
CA LYS A 364 19.77 98.82 2.03
C LYS A 364 18.56 97.89 1.79
N GLY A 365 18.69 96.63 2.20
CA GLY A 365 17.52 95.77 2.51
C GLY A 365 17.79 94.27 2.54
N ILE A 366 18.41 93.65 3.56
CA ILE A 366 17.80 92.90 4.71
C ILE A 366 16.56 92.00 4.44
N PHE A 367 16.64 90.74 4.95
CA PHE A 367 15.56 89.78 5.35
C PHE A 367 14.61 89.23 4.24
N ALA A 368 14.00 88.04 4.26
CA ALA A 368 13.86 86.86 5.14
C ALA A 368 13.32 85.69 4.27
N ALA A 369 13.75 84.44 4.44
CA ALA A 369 13.02 83.31 5.04
C ALA A 369 11.47 83.29 4.91
N PHE A 370 10.92 82.18 4.37
CA PHE A 370 9.77 81.37 4.86
C PHE A 370 9.57 80.20 3.85
N LYS A 371 9.90 78.93 4.14
CA LYS A 371 9.27 77.90 5.01
C LYS A 371 7.93 77.34 4.49
N GLY A 372 7.94 76.03 4.21
CA GLY A 372 6.79 75.10 4.29
C GLY A 372 6.33 74.50 2.96
N TYR A 373 5.85 73.25 2.87
CA TYR A 373 5.57 72.22 3.86
C TYR A 373 5.23 70.90 3.10
N PHE A 374 5.81 69.77 3.54
CA PHE A 374 5.32 68.36 3.52
C PHE A 374 4.44 67.81 2.38
N LYS A 375 4.89 66.70 1.77
CA LYS A 375 4.57 65.34 2.23
C LYS A 375 5.68 64.35 1.85
#